data_AF-I8U5V8-F1
#
_entry.id   AF-I8U5V8-F1
#
_cell.length_a   1.000
_cell.length_b   1.000
_cell.length_c   1.000
_cell.angle_alpha   90.00
_cell.angle_beta   90.00
_cell.angle_gamma   90.00
#
_symmetry.space_group_name_H-M   'P 1'
#
loop_
_entity.id
_entity.type
_entity.pdbx_description
1 polymer ?
#
loop_
_entity_poly.entity_id
_entity_poly.type
_entity_poly.pdbx_seq_one_letter_code
_entity_poly.pdbx_strand_id
1 'polypeptide(L)'
;MLHLASKGSMLKAENVQPQTINSELLPTMPKNYRVQKKCDYAFYYHEDTQQVSDLYDALTCAGAGDVLSQTTDSHTKRRLLFSGLEVKHENGGKDEALAQLATWIVAGMENTRKLWSQSSEEVHSYRDLPPMVGWTIVGLDWYTWVTFGATNNGTDRLVCNSASTRFELD
;
A
#
# COMPACT_ATOMS: atom_id res chain seq x y z
N MET A 1 6.88 -11.50 -16.77
CA MET A 1 5.96 -10.41 -16.37
C MET A 1 4.66 -11.07 -15.94
N LEU A 2 4.28 -10.99 -14.66
CA LEU A 2 3.10 -11.65 -14.13
C LEU A 2 1.87 -10.81 -14.53
N HIS A 3 1.17 -11.20 -15.59
CA HIS A 3 -0.09 -10.56 -16.00
C HIS A 3 -1.26 -11.33 -15.39
N LEU A 4 -1.55 -11.06 -14.13
CA LEU A 4 -2.78 -11.50 -13.48
C LEU A 4 -3.70 -10.28 -13.34
N ALA A 5 -4.29 -9.86 -14.45
CA ALA A 5 -5.46 -9.00 -14.42
C ALA A 5 -6.62 -9.85 -14.92
N SER A 6 -7.62 -10.12 -14.07
CA SER A 6 -8.88 -10.61 -14.60
C SER A 6 -9.40 -9.55 -15.57
N LYS A 7 -9.90 -9.95 -16.73
CA LYS A 7 -10.52 -9.02 -17.67
C LYS A 7 -11.67 -8.32 -16.93
N GLY A 8 -11.60 -6.99 -16.80
CA GLY A 8 -12.54 -6.20 -16.00
C GLY A 8 -12.11 -5.93 -14.56
N SER A 9 -10.92 -6.37 -14.14
CA SER A 9 -10.29 -5.89 -12.91
C SER A 9 -10.09 -4.37 -12.98
N MET A 10 -10.26 -3.69 -11.85
CA MET A 10 -9.87 -2.28 -11.68
C MET A 10 -8.40 -2.14 -11.24
N LEU A 11 -7.72 -3.26 -10.99
CA LEU A 11 -6.38 -3.34 -10.42
C LEU A 11 -5.35 -3.79 -11.46
N LYS A 12 -4.22 -3.07 -11.51
CA LYS A 12 -2.99 -3.46 -12.20
C LYS A 12 -1.83 -3.50 -11.22
N ALA A 13 -0.85 -4.34 -11.49
CA ALA A 13 0.41 -4.34 -10.77
C ALA A 13 1.39 -3.38 -11.47
N GLU A 14 2.10 -2.59 -10.66
CA GLU A 14 3.16 -1.68 -11.09
C GLU A 14 4.50 -2.14 -10.53
N ASN A 15 5.55 -2.05 -11.34
CA ASN A 15 6.91 -2.24 -10.85
C ASN A 15 7.38 -0.94 -10.16
N VAL A 16 7.49 -0.98 -8.84
CA VAL A 16 7.89 0.18 -8.03
C VAL A 16 9.33 0.09 -7.52
N GLN A 17 10.03 -1.02 -7.85
CA GLN A 17 11.45 -1.21 -7.58
C GLN A 17 12.39 -0.07 -8.07
N PRO A 18 12.10 0.68 -9.15
CA PRO A 18 12.92 1.85 -9.51
C PRO A 18 12.54 3.13 -8.74
N GLN A 19 11.36 3.21 -8.11
CA GLN A 19 10.78 4.47 -7.63
C GLN A 19 11.16 4.92 -6.22
N THR A 20 11.52 6.17 -6.00
CA THR A 20 11.89 6.65 -4.65
C THR A 20 10.64 6.95 -3.83
N ILE A 21 10.62 6.50 -2.56
CA ILE A 21 9.61 6.94 -1.58
C ILE A 21 9.89 8.39 -1.18
N ASN A 22 8.86 9.23 -1.11
CA ASN A 22 8.98 10.57 -0.58
C ASN A 22 9.49 10.49 0.87
N SER A 23 10.68 11.05 1.08
CA SER A 23 11.38 10.96 2.35
C SER A 23 10.70 11.67 3.53
N GLU A 24 9.71 12.53 3.25
CA GLU A 24 8.86 13.19 4.26
C GLU A 24 7.73 12.29 4.79
N LEU A 25 7.53 11.12 4.17
CA LEU A 25 6.56 10.11 4.58
C LEU A 25 7.19 8.96 5.35
N LEU A 26 8.53 8.94 5.41
CA LEU A 26 9.27 7.89 6.09
C LEU A 26 9.41 8.17 7.59
N PRO A 27 9.34 7.13 8.43
CA PRO A 27 9.65 7.28 9.85
C PRO A 27 11.11 7.71 10.03
N THR A 28 11.35 8.59 11.00
CA THR A 28 12.71 8.97 11.41
C THR A 28 13.20 7.99 12.46
N MET A 29 14.19 7.18 12.11
CA MET A 29 14.79 6.24 13.07
C MET A 29 15.80 6.95 13.98
N PRO A 30 16.15 6.37 15.14
CA PRO A 30 17.25 6.86 15.96
C PRO A 30 18.51 7.09 15.13
N LYS A 31 19.25 8.17 15.42
CA LYS A 31 20.43 8.63 14.64
C LYS A 31 20.11 9.18 13.24
N ASN A 32 18.88 9.63 12.99
CA ASN A 32 18.45 10.26 11.72
C ASN A 32 18.60 9.36 10.48
N TYR A 33 18.59 8.03 10.66
CA TYR A 33 18.60 7.12 9.53
C TYR A 33 17.20 7.05 8.90
N ARG A 34 17.12 7.21 7.58
CA ARG A 34 15.89 7.01 6.81
C ARG A 34 15.95 5.66 6.10
N VAL A 35 14.95 4.82 6.33
CA VAL A 35 14.82 3.54 5.62
C VAL A 35 14.31 3.83 4.21
N GLN A 36 15.17 3.72 3.20
CA GLN A 36 14.81 3.98 1.80
C GLN A 36 14.42 2.72 1.00
N LYS A 37 14.54 1.53 1.60
CA LYS A 37 14.18 0.29 0.93
C LYS A 37 12.66 0.15 0.86
N LYS A 38 12.18 -0.33 -0.27
CA LYS A 38 10.77 -0.37 -0.70
C LYS A 38 10.43 -1.76 -1.23
N CYS A 39 9.14 -2.01 -1.44
CA CYS A 39 8.67 -3.23 -2.07
C CYS A 39 9.00 -3.28 -3.58
N ASP A 40 8.98 -4.46 -4.18
CA ASP A 40 9.23 -4.61 -5.61
C ASP A 40 8.05 -4.18 -6.49
N TYR A 41 6.83 -4.55 -6.09
CA TYR A 41 5.60 -4.25 -6.83
C TYR A 41 4.53 -3.64 -5.95
N ALA A 42 3.54 -3.00 -6.55
CA ALA A 42 2.35 -2.51 -5.87
C ALA A 42 1.14 -2.62 -6.79
N PHE A 43 -0.04 -2.90 -6.23
CA PHE A 43 -1.29 -2.71 -6.99
C PHE A 43 -1.73 -1.25 -6.95
N TYR A 44 -2.28 -0.81 -8.08
CA TYR A 44 -2.94 0.47 -8.21
C TYR A 44 -4.25 0.34 -8.99
N TYR A 45 -5.14 1.31 -8.79
CA TYR A 45 -6.35 1.44 -9.62
C TYR A 45 -5.98 2.05 -10.97
N HIS A 46 -6.31 1.37 -12.08
CA HIS A 46 -6.00 1.86 -13.43
C HIS A 46 -7.22 2.45 -14.14
N GLU A 47 -6.99 3.44 -14.99
CA GLU A 47 -8.02 4.27 -15.65
C GLU A 47 -8.75 3.57 -16.81
N ASP A 48 -8.45 2.31 -17.13
CA ASP A 48 -9.16 1.59 -18.21
C ASP A 48 -10.65 1.33 -17.89
N THR A 49 -11.12 1.63 -16.67
CA THR A 49 -12.54 1.62 -16.30
C THR A 49 -13.02 3.04 -16.05
N GLN A 50 -14.25 3.37 -16.51
CA GLN A 50 -14.82 4.71 -16.37
C GLN A 50 -14.85 5.17 -14.90
N GLN A 51 -15.24 4.27 -13.99
CA GLN A 51 -15.29 4.56 -12.55
C GLN A 51 -13.93 5.01 -11.99
N VAL A 52 -12.82 4.38 -12.43
CA VAL A 52 -11.49 4.76 -11.97
C VAL A 52 -11.03 6.05 -12.65
N SER A 53 -11.32 6.22 -13.94
CA SER A 53 -11.05 7.48 -14.67
C SER A 53 -11.70 8.67 -13.97
N ASP A 54 -13.01 8.57 -13.68
CA ASP A 54 -13.78 9.63 -13.00
C ASP A 54 -13.18 9.97 -11.62
N LEU A 55 -12.66 8.97 -10.91
CA LEU A 55 -11.98 9.16 -9.62
C LEU A 55 -10.67 9.95 -9.78
N TYR A 56 -9.82 9.60 -10.74
CA TYR A 56 -8.57 10.34 -10.99
C TYR A 56 -8.84 11.77 -11.44
N ASP A 57 -9.85 11.98 -12.28
CA ASP A 57 -10.26 13.31 -12.71
C ASP A 57 -10.73 14.17 -11.52
N ALA A 58 -11.60 13.60 -10.66
CA ALA A 58 -12.06 14.29 -9.46
C ALA A 58 -10.91 14.67 -8.51
N LEU A 59 -9.96 13.75 -8.28
CA LEU A 59 -8.78 14.01 -7.45
C LEU A 59 -7.86 15.06 -8.07
N THR A 60 -7.74 15.09 -9.40
CA THR A 60 -6.97 16.09 -10.12
C THR A 60 -7.62 17.47 -10.02
N CYS A 61 -8.94 17.56 -10.21
CA CYS A 61 -9.70 18.79 -10.01
C CYS A 61 -9.62 19.32 -8.58
N ALA A 62 -9.51 18.43 -7.58
CA ALA A 62 -9.30 18.79 -6.18
C ALA A 62 -7.85 19.21 -5.84
N GLY A 63 -6.93 19.18 -6.82
CA GLY A 63 -5.52 19.57 -6.62
C GLY A 63 -4.61 18.47 -6.06
N ALA A 64 -5.11 17.24 -5.90
CA ALA A 64 -4.36 16.11 -5.35
C ALA A 64 -3.65 15.25 -6.42
N GLY A 65 -3.92 15.48 -7.71
CA GLY A 65 -3.48 14.61 -8.81
C GLY A 65 -1.97 14.36 -8.92
N ASP A 66 -1.13 15.22 -8.34
CA ASP A 66 0.34 15.11 -8.36
C ASP A 66 0.96 14.46 -7.11
N VAL A 67 0.16 14.07 -6.12
CA VAL A 67 0.60 13.57 -4.80
C VAL A 67 -0.22 12.37 -4.30
N LEU A 68 -0.77 11.57 -5.23
CA LEU A 68 -1.68 10.45 -4.93
C LEU A 68 -0.99 9.24 -4.29
N SER A 69 0.31 9.04 -4.51
CA SER A 69 1.09 7.99 -3.82
C SER A 69 2.25 8.53 -3.00
N GLN A 70 2.83 7.61 -2.23
CA GLN A 70 4.03 7.82 -1.45
C GLN A 70 5.33 7.95 -2.29
N THR A 71 5.27 7.90 -3.62
CA THR A 71 6.46 7.98 -4.48
C THR A 71 6.70 9.38 -5.03
N THR A 72 7.93 9.66 -5.46
CA THR A 72 8.29 10.97 -6.06
C THR A 72 8.38 10.96 -7.59
N ASP A 73 8.33 9.78 -8.21
CA ASP A 73 8.42 9.67 -9.66
C ASP A 73 7.18 10.25 -10.36
N SER A 74 7.40 10.91 -11.49
CA SER A 74 6.37 11.63 -12.23
C SER A 74 5.19 10.77 -12.67
N HIS A 75 5.41 9.47 -12.88
CA HIS A 75 4.36 8.52 -13.23
C HIS A 75 3.69 7.96 -11.98
N THR A 76 4.46 7.37 -11.08
CA THR A 76 3.88 6.62 -9.95
C THR A 76 3.31 7.51 -8.85
N LYS A 77 3.76 8.77 -8.72
CA LYS A 77 3.19 9.73 -7.77
C LYS A 77 1.72 10.06 -8.05
N ARG A 78 1.29 9.87 -9.31
CA ARG A 78 -0.08 10.11 -9.79
C ARG A 78 -0.95 8.87 -9.78
N ARG A 79 -0.52 7.79 -9.12
CA ARG A 79 -1.27 6.53 -9.01
C ARG A 79 -1.74 6.32 -7.58
N LEU A 80 -2.92 5.72 -7.39
CA LEU A 80 -3.40 5.30 -6.08
C LEU A 80 -2.75 3.96 -5.69
N LEU A 81 -1.51 3.99 -5.19
CA LEU A 81 -0.74 2.82 -4.75
C LEU A 81 -1.15 2.41 -3.32
N PHE A 82 -2.18 1.57 -3.20
CA PHE A 82 -2.76 1.19 -1.90
C PHE A 82 -2.20 -0.10 -1.30
N SER A 83 -1.27 -0.77 -1.99
CA SER A 83 -0.71 -2.05 -1.57
C SER A 83 0.77 -2.17 -1.89
N GLY A 84 1.42 -3.24 -1.44
CA GLY A 84 2.80 -3.57 -1.77
C GLY A 84 3.03 -5.08 -1.83
N LEU A 85 3.95 -5.51 -2.69
CA LEU A 85 4.41 -6.88 -2.81
C LEU A 85 5.94 -6.87 -2.78
N GLU A 86 6.50 -7.57 -1.81
CA GLU A 86 7.94 -7.72 -1.65
C GLU A 86 8.35 -9.15 -1.95
N VAL A 87 9.24 -9.32 -2.93
CA VAL A 87 9.61 -10.63 -3.47
C VAL A 87 11.06 -10.95 -3.12
N LYS A 88 11.25 -12.06 -2.42
CA LYS A 88 12.58 -12.62 -2.15
C LYS A 88 12.72 -14.01 -2.76
N HIS A 89 13.96 -14.36 -3.07
CA HIS A 89 14.34 -15.75 -3.35
C HIS A 89 14.06 -16.66 -2.14
N GLU A 90 14.04 -17.98 -2.36
CA GLU A 90 13.73 -18.99 -1.33
C GLU A 90 14.59 -18.86 -0.06
N ASN A 91 15.87 -18.50 -0.23
CA ASN A 91 16.81 -18.27 0.88
C ASN A 91 16.83 -16.81 1.39
N GLY A 92 15.87 -15.98 0.97
CA GLY A 92 15.77 -14.59 1.38
C GLY A 92 15.23 -14.43 2.80
N GLY A 93 15.63 -13.35 3.48
CA GLY A 93 15.19 -13.07 4.84
C GLY A 93 13.71 -12.69 4.89
N LYS A 94 12.90 -13.49 5.58
CA LYS A 94 11.46 -13.20 5.82
C LYS A 94 11.29 -11.86 6.56
N ASP A 95 12.12 -11.61 7.55
CA ASP A 95 12.11 -10.35 8.32
C ASP A 95 12.52 -9.15 7.47
N GLU A 96 13.48 -9.34 6.56
CA GLU A 96 13.87 -8.29 5.62
C GLU A 96 12.72 -7.97 4.65
N ALA A 97 12.05 -9.00 4.11
CA ALA A 97 10.90 -8.83 3.24
C ALA A 97 9.78 -8.05 3.95
N LEU A 98 9.48 -8.43 5.19
CA LEU A 98 8.47 -7.75 5.99
C LEU A 98 8.85 -6.31 6.31
N ALA A 99 10.12 -6.04 6.66
CA ALA A 99 10.58 -4.68 6.93
C ALA A 99 10.48 -3.76 5.70
N GLN A 100 10.78 -4.28 4.51
CA GLN A 100 10.68 -3.54 3.25
C GLN A 100 9.22 -3.27 2.87
N LEU A 101 8.36 -4.27 2.99
CA LEU A 101 6.92 -4.11 2.81
C LEU A 101 6.34 -3.10 3.81
N ALA A 102 6.68 -3.22 5.10
CA ALA A 102 6.19 -2.33 6.15
C ALA A 102 6.60 -0.88 5.89
N THR A 103 7.83 -0.64 5.44
CA THR A 103 8.29 0.71 5.07
C THR A 103 7.43 1.32 3.97
N TRP A 104 7.11 0.52 2.94
CA TRP A 104 6.25 0.94 1.84
C TRP A 104 4.82 1.27 2.28
N ILE A 105 4.20 0.39 3.08
CA ILE A 105 2.82 0.54 3.55
C ILE A 105 2.70 1.71 4.51
N VAL A 106 3.63 1.88 5.46
CA VAL A 106 3.61 3.00 6.41
C VAL A 106 3.70 4.35 5.67
N ALA A 107 4.57 4.45 4.66
CA ALA A 107 4.64 5.66 3.84
C ALA A 107 3.33 5.92 3.07
N GLY A 108 2.68 4.87 2.56
CA GLY A 108 1.36 4.96 1.91
C GLY A 108 0.25 5.41 2.87
N MET A 109 0.22 4.87 4.09
CA MET A 109 -0.72 5.30 5.13
C MET A 109 -0.51 6.76 5.51
N GLU A 110 0.75 7.19 5.68
CA GLU A 110 1.05 8.60 5.97
C GLU A 110 0.65 9.52 4.81
N ASN A 111 0.87 9.10 3.56
CA ASN A 111 0.39 9.86 2.40
C ASN A 111 -1.14 10.02 2.43
N THR A 112 -1.85 8.91 2.67
CA THR A 112 -3.31 8.87 2.75
C THR A 112 -3.83 9.80 3.85
N ARG A 113 -3.20 9.77 5.03
CA ARG A 113 -3.50 10.66 6.16
C ARG A 113 -3.32 12.13 5.79
N LYS A 114 -2.20 12.48 5.14
CA LYS A 114 -1.92 13.86 4.70
C LYS A 114 -2.91 14.33 3.64
N LEU A 115 -3.25 13.49 2.65
CA LEU A 115 -4.26 13.80 1.64
C LEU A 115 -5.64 14.03 2.26
N TRP A 116 -6.03 13.19 3.23
CA TRP A 116 -7.29 13.36 3.93
C TRP A 116 -7.31 14.69 4.72
N SER A 117 -6.23 15.00 5.44
CA SER A 117 -6.11 16.27 6.17
C SER A 117 -6.03 17.52 5.27
N GLN A 118 -5.87 17.39 3.95
CA GLN A 118 -6.01 18.53 3.03
C GLN A 118 -7.49 18.82 2.71
N SER A 119 -8.37 17.84 2.90
CA SER A 119 -9.81 17.96 2.61
C SER A 119 -10.66 18.39 3.83
N SER A 120 -10.07 18.44 5.02
CA SER A 120 -10.73 18.73 6.29
C SER A 120 -9.81 19.50 7.23
N GLU A 121 -10.36 20.40 8.06
CA GLU A 121 -9.61 21.04 9.15
C GLU A 121 -9.29 20.06 10.31
N GLU A 122 -9.87 18.86 10.29
CA GLU A 122 -9.64 17.84 11.31
C GLU A 122 -8.30 17.11 11.12
N VAL A 123 -7.59 16.95 12.24
CA VAL A 123 -6.39 16.11 12.29
C VAL A 123 -6.84 14.65 12.34
N HIS A 124 -6.76 13.97 11.20
CA HIS A 124 -7.11 12.56 11.11
C HIS A 124 -6.01 11.68 11.71
N SER A 125 -6.43 10.75 12.57
CA SER A 125 -5.55 9.76 13.19
C SER A 125 -5.32 8.59 12.24
N TYR A 126 -4.21 7.86 12.42
CA TYR A 126 -4.00 6.59 11.71
C TYR A 126 -5.12 5.57 11.98
N ARG A 127 -5.86 5.72 13.09
CA ARG A 127 -6.99 4.85 13.46
C ARG A 127 -8.19 5.01 12.55
N ASP A 128 -8.31 6.17 11.91
CA ASP A 128 -9.45 6.49 11.04
C ASP A 128 -9.18 6.04 9.60
N LEU A 129 -7.93 5.67 9.30
CA LEU A 129 -7.54 5.21 7.97
C LEU A 129 -8.08 3.80 7.69
N PRO A 130 -8.57 3.57 6.46
CA PRO A 130 -8.83 2.21 6.00
C PRO A 130 -7.57 1.34 6.10
N PRO A 131 -7.73 0.04 6.40
CA PRO A 131 -6.59 -0.87 6.39
C PRO A 131 -5.96 -0.96 5.00
N MET A 132 -4.64 -1.07 4.96
CA MET A 132 -3.88 -1.38 3.76
C MET A 132 -3.46 -2.85 3.77
N VAL A 133 -3.32 -3.43 2.58
CA VAL A 133 -2.93 -4.84 2.40
C VAL A 133 -1.61 -4.93 1.66
N GLY A 134 -0.79 -5.91 2.03
CA GLY A 134 0.45 -6.19 1.33
C GLY A 134 0.84 -7.66 1.41
N TRP A 135 1.82 -8.04 0.60
CA TRP A 135 2.30 -9.42 0.52
C TRP A 135 3.81 -9.48 0.62
N THR A 136 4.31 -10.44 1.38
CA THR A 136 5.69 -10.91 1.23
C THR A 136 5.67 -12.27 0.55
N ILE A 137 6.55 -12.45 -0.42
CA ILE A 137 6.68 -13.67 -1.22
C ILE A 137 8.12 -14.14 -1.06
N VAL A 138 8.34 -15.31 -0.44
CA VAL A 138 9.68 -15.86 -0.21
C VAL A 138 9.76 -17.24 -0.84
N GLY A 139 10.48 -17.35 -1.95
CA GLY A 139 10.42 -18.56 -2.78
C GLY A 139 9.01 -18.75 -3.34
N LEU A 140 8.29 -19.77 -2.85
CA LEU A 140 6.90 -20.06 -3.21
C LEU A 140 5.91 -19.75 -2.08
N ASP A 141 6.39 -19.31 -0.92
CA ASP A 141 5.54 -18.99 0.23
C ASP A 141 4.98 -17.58 0.11
N TRP A 142 3.65 -17.46 0.18
CA TRP A 142 2.94 -16.19 0.19
C TRP A 142 2.42 -15.87 1.59
N TYR A 143 2.69 -14.65 2.05
CA TYR A 143 2.19 -14.14 3.33
C TYR A 143 1.41 -12.85 3.10
N THR A 144 0.16 -12.82 3.51
CA THR A 144 -0.70 -11.64 3.45
C THR A 144 -0.61 -10.86 4.76
N TRP A 145 -0.40 -9.56 4.65
CA TRP A 145 -0.31 -8.63 5.76
C TRP A 145 -1.41 -7.59 5.65
N VAL A 146 -2.13 -7.34 6.74
CA VAL A 146 -3.12 -6.27 6.84
C VAL A 146 -2.62 -5.28 7.88
N THR A 147 -2.46 -4.03 7.47
CA THR A 147 -1.93 -2.94 8.31
C THR A 147 -3.03 -1.93 8.59
N PHE A 148 -3.17 -1.53 9.84
CA PHE A 148 -4.16 -0.58 10.32
C PHE A 148 -3.63 0.22 11.51
N GLY A 149 -4.22 1.37 11.81
CA GLY A 149 -3.82 2.17 12.97
C GLY A 149 -4.21 1.49 14.28
N ALA A 150 -3.22 1.06 15.07
CA ALA A 150 -3.46 0.37 16.34
C ALA A 150 -3.70 1.34 17.52
N THR A 151 -4.38 0.85 18.55
CA THR A 151 -4.70 1.60 19.78
C THR A 151 -3.64 1.46 20.88
N ASN A 152 -2.96 0.32 20.98
CA ASN A 152 -2.01 -0.03 22.05
C ASN A 152 -0.75 -0.73 21.50
N ASN A 153 0.44 -0.12 21.68
CA ASN A 153 1.78 -0.70 21.46
C ASN A 153 2.00 -1.57 20.19
N GLY A 154 1.14 -1.46 19.16
CA GLY A 154 1.21 -2.26 17.94
C GLY A 154 0.69 -3.71 18.05
N THR A 155 -0.02 -4.08 19.12
CA THR A 155 -0.56 -5.45 19.32
C THR A 155 -2.09 -5.51 19.27
N ASP A 156 -2.69 -4.95 18.23
CA ASP A 156 -4.09 -5.26 17.94
C ASP A 156 -4.12 -6.52 17.06
N ARG A 157 -4.70 -7.61 17.57
CA ARG A 157 -4.85 -8.87 16.83
C ARG A 157 -6.07 -8.79 15.92
N LEU A 158 -5.92 -9.16 14.66
CA LEU A 158 -7.06 -9.47 13.79
C LEU A 158 -7.80 -10.66 14.41
N VAL A 159 -8.98 -10.40 14.99
CA VAL A 159 -9.88 -11.46 15.43
C VAL A 159 -10.59 -12.00 14.19
N CYS A 160 -10.05 -13.06 13.60
CA CYS A 160 -10.79 -13.84 12.61
C CYS A 160 -11.89 -14.59 13.38
N ASN A 161 -13.11 -14.07 13.34
CA ASN A 161 -14.26 -14.83 13.79
C ASN A 161 -14.54 -15.86 12.69
N SER A 162 -13.97 -17.06 12.82
CA SER A 162 -14.17 -18.15 11.88
C SER A 162 -15.60 -18.69 12.03
N ALA A 163 -16.57 -17.97 11.48
CA ALA A 163 -17.82 -18.60 11.05
C ALA A 163 -17.46 -19.39 9.79
N SER A 164 -17.22 -20.68 9.98
CA SER A 164 -16.96 -21.65 8.93
C SER A 164 -18.05 -21.58 7.85
N THR A 165 -17.76 -20.91 6.73
CA THR A 165 -18.56 -21.04 5.53
C THR A 165 -18.13 -22.36 4.87
N ARG A 166 -18.90 -23.43 5.13
CA ARG A 166 -18.85 -24.62 4.29
C ARG A 166 -19.39 -24.22 2.92
N PHE A 167 -18.55 -24.27 1.90
CA PHE A 167 -19.01 -24.37 0.53
C PHE A 167 -19.35 -25.83 0.30
N GLU A 168 -20.63 -26.18 0.40
CA GLU A 168 -21.15 -27.40 -0.21
C GLU A 168 -21.23 -27.12 -1.72
N LEU A 169 -20.48 -27.90 -2.48
CA LEU A 169 -20.63 -27.97 -3.93
C LEU A 169 -21.73 -29.00 -4.19
N ASP A 170 -22.80 -28.57 -4.85
CA ASP A 170 -23.77 -29.48 -5.49
C ASP A 170 -23.12 -30.24 -6.65
#